data_AF-A0A0M0KNH8-F1
#
_entry.id   AF-A0A0M0KNH8-F1
#
_cell.length_a   1.000
_cell.length_b   1.000
_cell.length_c   1.000
_cell.angle_alpha   90.00
_cell.angle_beta   90.00
_cell.angle_gamma   90.00
#
_symmetry.space_group_name_H-M   'P 1'
#
loop_
_entity.id
_entity.type
_entity.pdbx_description
1 polymer ?
#
loop_
_entity_poly.entity_id
_entity_poly.type
_entity_poly.pdbx_seq_one_letter_code
_entity_poly.pdbx_strand_id
1 'polypeptide(L)'
;MKKRPVKLVTTLVIVMISFFLGSPIFAEKIEFPDPPPYNFKFTDSEAKEKSSSGDYFREIRHKYQVLNEKLYLGKIDEDELAKLIKSEITSLIPNREYEIALQLSEQKARLGK
;
A
#
# COMPACT_ATOMS: atom_id res chain seq x y z
N MET A 1 -34.43 5.55 1.54
CA MET A 1 -33.15 6.10 2.09
C MET A 1 -32.03 5.80 1.10
N LYS A 2 -31.42 6.84 0.50
CA LYS A 2 -30.29 6.70 -0.45
C LYS A 2 -29.04 6.22 0.31
N LYS A 3 -28.62 4.97 0.09
CA LYS A 3 -27.34 4.45 0.58
C LYS A 3 -26.22 5.11 -0.23
N ARG A 4 -25.38 5.91 0.43
CA ARG A 4 -24.15 6.46 -0.18
C ARG A 4 -23.10 5.34 -0.19
N PRO A 5 -22.43 5.03 -1.32
CA PRO A 5 -21.31 4.09 -1.31
C PRO A 5 -20.11 4.82 -0.70
N VAL A 6 -19.76 4.43 0.52
CA VAL A 6 -18.61 4.96 1.24
C VAL A 6 -17.48 3.93 1.13
N LYS A 7 -16.36 4.36 0.53
CA LYS A 7 -14.99 3.83 0.70
C LYS A 7 -14.67 2.47 0.06
N LEU A 8 -14.48 2.45 -1.27
CA LEU A 8 -13.77 1.37 -1.96
C LEU A 8 -12.22 1.47 -1.84
N VAL A 9 -11.70 2.65 -1.49
CA VAL A 9 -10.25 2.95 -1.52
C VAL A 9 -9.51 2.43 -0.28
N THR A 10 -10.22 2.13 0.81
CA THR A 10 -9.56 1.83 2.10
C THR A 10 -9.21 0.35 2.26
N THR A 11 -9.87 -0.53 1.51
CA THR A 11 -9.69 -1.98 1.62
C THR A 11 -8.42 -2.46 0.93
N LEU A 12 -7.96 -1.75 -0.12
CA LEU A 12 -6.82 -2.15 -0.93
C LEU A 12 -5.48 -2.07 -0.20
N VAL A 13 -5.30 -1.06 0.68
CA VAL A 13 -4.03 -0.81 1.38
C VAL A 13 -3.76 -1.84 2.48
N ILE A 14 -4.80 -2.41 3.07
CA ILE A 14 -4.67 -3.41 4.14
C ILE A 14 -4.13 -4.74 3.58
N VAL A 15 -4.47 -5.11 2.35
CA VAL A 15 -4.15 -6.43 1.78
C VAL A 15 -2.69 -6.57 1.33
N MET A 16 -2.09 -5.54 0.73
CA MET A 16 -0.67 -5.60 0.31
C MET A 16 0.29 -5.75 1.48
N ILE A 17 -0.14 -5.33 2.66
CA ILE A 17 0.65 -5.28 3.86
C ILE A 17 0.62 -6.64 4.61
N SER A 18 -0.54 -7.31 4.64
CA SER A 18 -0.70 -8.62 5.29
C SER A 18 0.14 -9.73 4.63
N PHE A 19 0.43 -9.61 3.33
CA PHE A 19 1.24 -10.60 2.60
C PHE A 19 2.72 -10.62 3.01
N PHE A 20 3.23 -9.57 3.66
CA PHE A 20 4.64 -9.47 4.07
C PHE A 20 4.94 -9.97 5.49
N LEU A 21 3.93 -10.20 6.33
CA LEU A 21 4.10 -10.36 7.79
C LEU A 21 3.48 -11.61 8.41
N GLY A 22 3.07 -12.61 7.61
CA GLY A 22 2.74 -13.95 8.13
C GLY A 22 1.56 -14.00 9.12
N SER A 23 0.63 -13.04 9.05
CA SER A 23 -0.58 -13.03 9.89
C SER A 23 -1.81 -13.39 9.05
N PRO A 24 -2.57 -14.45 9.40
CA PRO A 24 -3.73 -14.88 8.64
C PRO A 24 -4.94 -14.07 9.09
N ILE A 25 -5.15 -12.89 8.51
CA ILE A 25 -6.38 -12.13 8.75
C ILE A 25 -7.31 -12.33 7.54
N PHE A 26 -8.34 -13.13 7.79
CA PHE A 26 -9.62 -13.26 7.08
C PHE A 26 -9.59 -13.43 5.56
N ALA A 27 -9.84 -14.68 5.15
CA ALA A 27 -10.24 -15.10 3.82
C ALA A 27 -11.65 -14.59 3.47
N GLU A 28 -11.80 -13.30 3.21
CA GLU A 28 -12.81 -12.82 2.27
C GLU A 28 -12.18 -12.93 0.87
N LYS A 29 -12.89 -13.38 -0.17
CA LYS A 29 -12.31 -13.62 -1.50
C LYS A 29 -11.56 -12.38 -2.00
N ILE A 30 -10.24 -12.38 -1.85
CA ILE A 30 -9.34 -11.35 -2.35
C ILE A 30 -9.25 -11.60 -3.86
N GLU A 31 -9.99 -10.83 -4.64
CA GLU A 31 -9.68 -10.64 -6.06
C GLU A 31 -8.36 -9.88 -6.10
N PHE A 32 -7.27 -10.61 -6.33
CA PHE A 32 -5.97 -10.01 -6.58
C PHE A 32 -6.09 -9.17 -7.85
N PRO A 33 -5.66 -7.89 -7.85
CA PRO A 33 -5.59 -7.14 -9.10
C PRO A 33 -4.64 -7.89 -10.04
N ASP A 34 -5.09 -8.07 -11.29
CA ASP A 34 -4.25 -8.68 -12.32
C ASP A 34 -2.87 -8.02 -12.32
N PRO A 35 -1.78 -8.80 -12.44
CA PRO A 35 -0.44 -8.24 -12.48
C PRO A 35 -0.38 -7.14 -13.53
N PRO A 36 0.32 -6.02 -13.26
CA PRO A 36 0.38 -4.93 -14.21
C PRO A 36 0.88 -5.49 -15.55
N PRO A 37 0.24 -5.13 -16.67
CA PRO A 37 0.68 -5.59 -17.97
C PRO A 37 2.15 -5.19 -18.15
N TYR A 38 2.97 -6.09 -18.69
CA TYR A 38 4.41 -5.88 -18.91
C TYR A 38 4.76 -4.55 -19.64
N ASN A 39 3.78 -3.92 -20.30
CA ASN A 39 3.89 -2.65 -21.02
C ASN A 39 2.96 -1.55 -20.46
N PHE A 40 2.78 -1.47 -19.14
CA PHE A 40 2.01 -0.38 -18.54
C PHE A 40 2.60 0.99 -18.92
N LYS A 41 1.74 1.90 -19.40
CA LYS A 41 2.12 3.28 -19.72
C LYS A 41 1.51 4.21 -18.69
N PHE A 42 2.37 4.81 -17.86
CA PHE A 42 1.99 5.87 -16.93
C PHE A 42 1.45 7.08 -17.69
N THR A 43 0.32 7.60 -17.23
CA THR A 43 -0.20 8.91 -17.63
C THR A 43 0.21 9.99 -16.62
N ASP A 44 0.41 9.61 -15.37
CA ASP A 44 0.91 10.46 -14.29
C ASP A 44 2.44 10.44 -14.27
N SER A 45 3.04 11.63 -14.42
CA SER A 45 4.50 11.79 -14.40
C SER A 45 5.10 11.48 -13.04
N GLU A 46 4.40 11.77 -11.95
CA GLU A 46 4.90 11.55 -10.59
C GLU A 46 4.91 10.04 -10.26
N ALA A 47 3.84 9.32 -10.61
CA ALA A 47 3.80 7.87 -10.44
C ALA A 47 4.92 7.18 -11.25
N LYS A 48 5.17 7.66 -12.48
CA LYS A 48 6.29 7.19 -13.30
C LYS A 48 7.63 7.42 -12.63
N GLU A 49 7.86 8.61 -12.08
CA GLU A 49 9.10 8.93 -11.37
C GLU A 49 9.29 8.04 -10.13
N LYS A 50 8.24 7.85 -9.33
CA LYS A 50 8.24 6.96 -8.16
C LYS A 50 8.54 5.51 -8.50
N SER A 51 8.15 5.05 -9.69
CA SER A 51 8.49 3.70 -10.19
C SER A 51 9.97 3.53 -10.56
N SER A 52 10.71 4.63 -10.71
CA SER A 52 12.06 4.64 -11.29
C SER A 52 13.17 4.30 -10.30
N SER A 53 12.91 4.35 -8.99
CA SER A 53 13.86 3.96 -7.93
C SER A 53 13.19 3.10 -6.87
N GLY A 54 13.98 2.45 -6.02
CA GLY A 54 13.49 1.72 -4.86
C GLY A 54 13.04 2.58 -3.66
N ASP A 55 13.17 3.91 -3.74
CA ASP A 55 12.99 4.78 -2.57
C ASP A 55 11.53 4.93 -2.18
N TYR A 56 10.62 4.97 -3.16
CA TYR A 56 9.19 5.05 -2.90
C TYR A 56 8.68 3.86 -2.09
N PHE A 57 9.11 2.64 -2.44
CA PHE A 57 8.84 1.45 -1.63
C PHE A 57 9.47 1.53 -0.23
N ARG A 58 10.72 1.98 -0.13
CA ARG A 58 11.42 2.10 1.17
C ARG A 58 10.73 3.08 2.11
N GLU A 59 10.25 4.21 1.58
CA GLU A 59 9.50 5.20 2.33
C GLU A 59 8.21 4.61 2.93
N ILE A 60 7.39 3.98 2.08
CA ILE A 60 6.13 3.36 2.51
C ILE A 60 6.39 2.24 3.52
N ARG A 61 7.39 1.38 3.24
CA ARG A 61 7.79 0.31 4.16
C ARG A 61 8.24 0.85 5.51
N HIS A 62 9.04 1.92 5.52
CA HIS A 62 9.52 2.53 6.76
C HIS A 62 8.37 3.11 7.58
N LYS A 63 7.47 3.89 6.96
CA LYS A 63 6.27 4.41 7.63
C LYS A 63 5.43 3.28 8.22
N TYR A 64 5.19 2.24 7.45
CA TYR A 64 4.44 1.08 7.92
C TYR A 64 5.10 0.40 9.11
N GLN A 65 6.42 0.18 9.06
CA GLN A 65 7.17 -0.43 10.15
C GLN A 65 7.08 0.40 11.43
N VAL A 66 7.24 1.72 11.34
CA VAL A 66 7.12 2.64 12.49
C VAL A 66 5.72 2.56 13.12
N LEU A 67 4.66 2.48 12.32
CA LEU A 67 3.30 2.33 12.84
C LEU A 67 3.10 0.98 13.55
N ASN A 68 3.67 -0.11 13.01
CA ASN A 68 3.57 -1.43 13.65
C ASN A 68 4.39 -1.53 14.92
N GLU A 69 5.55 -0.88 14.98
CA GLU A 69 6.33 -0.78 16.22
C GLU A 69 5.52 -0.06 17.32
N LYS A 70 4.74 0.98 16.97
CA LYS A 70 3.85 1.64 17.94
C LYS A 70 2.76 0.70 18.43
N LEU A 71 2.14 -0.09 17.54
CA LEU A 71 1.12 -1.08 17.93
C LEU A 71 1.75 -2.16 18.84
N TYR A 72 2.90 -2.71 18.45
CA TYR A 72 3.59 -3.76 19.19
C TYR A 72 4.02 -3.30 20.60
N LEU A 73 4.43 -2.03 20.73
CA LEU A 73 4.77 -1.43 22.02
C LEU A 73 3.53 -1.02 22.84
N GLY A 74 2.31 -1.28 22.35
CA GLY A 74 1.05 -0.91 22.99
C GLY A 74 0.83 0.61 23.09
N LYS A 75 1.49 1.41 22.25
CA LYS A 75 1.37 2.88 22.24
C LYS A 75 0.14 3.36 21.48
N ILE A 76 -0.37 2.52 20.58
CA ILE A 76 -1.60 2.72 19.83
C ILE A 76 -2.36 1.40 19.82
N ASP A 77 -3.67 1.45 19.58
CA ASP A 77 -4.49 0.26 19.34
C ASP A 77 -4.68 -0.02 17.84
N GLU A 78 -5.41 -1.10 17.51
CA GLU A 78 -5.67 -1.51 16.13
C GLU A 78 -6.52 -0.48 15.36
N ASP A 79 -7.46 0.19 16.03
CA ASP A 79 -8.32 1.20 15.44
C ASP A 79 -7.52 2.47 15.08
N GLU A 80 -6.60 2.87 15.96
CA GLU A 80 -5.64 3.94 15.74
C GLU A 80 -4.65 3.57 14.63
N LEU A 81 -4.16 2.34 14.60
CA LEU A 81 -3.31 1.86 13.50
C LEU A 81 -4.04 1.98 12.16
N ALA A 82 -5.30 1.53 12.07
CA ALA A 82 -6.08 1.62 10.84
C ALA A 82 -6.29 3.08 10.39
N LYS A 83 -6.54 4.01 11.34
CA LYS A 83 -6.62 5.45 11.04
C LYS A 83 -5.30 5.99 10.49
N LEU A 84 -4.17 5.62 11.11
CA LEU A 84 -2.85 6.09 10.71
C LEU A 84 -2.41 5.53 9.36
N ILE A 85 -2.64 4.24 9.08
CA ILE A 85 -2.41 3.65 7.75
C ILE A 85 -3.22 4.40 6.70
N LYS A 86 -4.47 4.73 7.01
CA LYS A 86 -5.33 5.48 6.09
C LYS A 86 -4.83 6.91 5.84
N SER A 87 -4.40 7.62 6.88
CA SER A 87 -3.95 9.02 6.73
C SER A 87 -2.54 9.15 6.17
N GLU A 88 -1.63 8.24 6.52
CA GLU A 88 -0.20 8.39 6.25
C GLU A 88 0.34 7.51 5.11
N ILE A 89 -0.31 6.38 4.83
CA ILE A 89 0.14 5.42 3.80
C ILE A 89 -0.80 5.42 2.61
N THR A 90 -2.11 5.32 2.83
CA THR A 90 -3.09 5.30 1.72
C THR A 90 -3.07 6.59 0.93
N SER A 91 -2.78 7.72 1.57
CA SER A 91 -2.61 9.03 0.90
C SER A 91 -1.43 9.07 -0.07
N LEU A 92 -0.40 8.23 0.15
CA LEU A 92 0.76 8.11 -0.73
C LEU A 92 0.49 7.21 -1.94
N ILE A 93 -0.61 6.45 -1.93
CA ILE A 93 -1.01 5.52 -3.00
C ILE A 93 -2.44 5.90 -3.45
N PRO A 94 -2.63 7.09 -4.06
CA PRO A 94 -3.95 7.66 -4.32
C PRO A 94 -4.73 6.93 -5.42
N ASN A 95 -4.05 6.24 -6.32
CA ASN A 95 -4.65 5.59 -7.48
C ASN A 95 -3.82 4.40 -7.98
N ARG A 96 -4.36 3.72 -9.00
CA ARG A 96 -3.76 2.53 -9.62
C ARG A 96 -2.37 2.75 -10.19
N GLU A 97 -2.04 3.94 -10.72
CA GLU A 97 -0.70 4.20 -11.23
C GLU A 97 0.35 4.18 -10.11
N TYR A 98 0.00 4.70 -8.92
CA TYR A 98 0.90 4.67 -7.76
C TYR A 98 1.03 3.25 -7.18
N GLU A 99 -0.01 2.43 -7.26
CA GLU A 99 0.08 1.00 -6.91
C GLU A 99 1.10 0.27 -7.80
N ILE A 100 1.04 0.53 -9.11
CA ILE A 100 1.99 -0.04 -10.08
C ILE A 100 3.39 0.54 -9.85
N ALA A 101 3.50 1.84 -9.56
CA ALA A 101 4.75 2.47 -9.22
C ALA A 101 5.39 1.85 -7.96
N LEU A 102 4.58 1.55 -6.94
CA LEU A 102 5.03 0.90 -5.72
C LEU A 102 5.55 -0.51 -6.01
N GLN A 103 4.84 -1.30 -6.81
CA GLN A 103 5.27 -2.65 -7.20
C GLN A 103 6.59 -2.62 -7.97
N LEU A 104 6.76 -1.69 -8.92
CA LEU A 104 8.01 -1.55 -9.67
C LEU A 104 9.15 -1.02 -8.80
N SER A 105 8.87 -0.07 -7.91
CA SER A 105 9.82 0.44 -6.93
C SER A 105 10.31 -0.67 -6.00
N GLU A 106 9.42 -1.54 -5.54
CA GLU A 106 9.76 -2.70 -4.72
C GLU A 106 10.72 -3.64 -5.45
N GLN A 107 10.43 -3.97 -6.72
CA GLN A 107 11.32 -4.82 -7.53
C GLN A 107 12.71 -4.20 -7.63
N LYS A 108 12.82 -2.89 -7.84
CA LYS A 108 14.12 -2.19 -7.86
C LYS A 108 14.82 -2.23 -6.52
N ALA A 109 14.12 -1.96 -5.43
CA ALA A 109 14.65 -2.01 -4.07
C ALA A 109 15.25 -3.39 -3.73
N ARG A 110 14.59 -4.47 -4.16
CA ARG A 110 15.07 -5.85 -3.98
C ARG A 110 16.28 -6.18 -4.85
N LEU A 111 16.37 -5.61 -6.03
CA LEU A 111 17.49 -5.79 -6.95
C LEU A 111 18.71 -4.91 -6.60
N GLY A 112 18.60 -4.04 -5.59
CA GLY A 112 19.65 -3.08 -5.23
C GLY A 112 19.90 -2.01 -6.29
N LYS A 113 18.88 -1.72 -7.11
CA LYS A 113 18.94 -0.78 -8.25
C LYS A 113 18.10 0.46 -8.01
#